data_AF-A0A919WZB9-F1
#
_entry.id   AF-A0A919WZB9-F1
#
_cell.length_a   1.000
_cell.length_b   1.000
_cell.length_c   1.000
_cell.angle_alpha   90.00
_cell.angle_beta   90.00
_cell.angle_gamma   90.00
#
_symmetry.space_group_name_H-M   'P 1'
#
loop_
_entity.id
_entity.type
_entity.pdbx_description
1 polymer ?
#
loop_
_entity_poly.entity_id
_entity_poly.type
_entity_poly.pdbx_seq_one_letter_code
_entity_poly.pdbx_strand_id
1 'polypeptide(L)'
;MIAIGTYIKIQRTKQKMTLGELSEGIVSLSYLSKIENQKTEPNEEIIRKLCERLSITVDRSQDEKIGELCKQWYAMLDETSNQESMEAVYKEIQQLVDKNYSNHLIMFEIHKIKYFLLLQRKDLASQKIQQLKEIINTFNIEGQYYWYKFNGIYSFVVKNYYHSMYQYKRAELRKAID
;
A
#
# COMPACT_ATOMS: atom_id res chain seq x y z
N MET A 1 2.43 -11.23 4.64
CA MET A 1 1.39 -10.64 5.50
C MET A 1 1.79 -9.21 5.81
N ILE A 2 0.87 -8.25 5.78
CA ILE A 2 1.17 -6.87 6.17
C ILE A 2 1.30 -6.78 7.69
N ALA A 3 2.25 -6.00 8.20
CA ALA A 3 2.30 -5.73 9.64
C ALA A 3 1.14 -4.80 10.04
N ILE A 4 0.48 -5.11 11.16
CA ILE A 4 -0.71 -4.39 11.60
C ILE A 4 -0.45 -2.89 11.83
N GLY A 5 0.73 -2.54 12.35
CA GLY A 5 1.12 -1.14 12.54
C GLY A 5 1.17 -0.36 11.22
N THR A 6 1.76 -0.96 10.19
CA THR A 6 1.79 -0.38 8.84
C THR A 6 0.39 -0.21 8.28
N TYR A 7 -0.47 -1.22 8.43
CA TYR A 7 -1.87 -1.16 8.02
C TYR A 7 -2.58 0.04 8.65
N ILE A 8 -2.48 0.18 9.98
CA ILE A 8 -3.08 1.25 10.76
C ILE A 8 -2.60 2.62 10.27
N LYS A 9 -1.28 2.78 10.06
CA LYS A 9 -0.70 4.04 9.55
C LYS A 9 -1.28 4.43 8.19
N ILE A 10 -1.43 3.48 7.27
CA ILE A 10 -1.99 3.73 5.93
C ILE A 10 -3.44 4.17 6.05
N GLN A 11 -4.27 3.43 6.80
CA GLN A 11 -5.68 3.77 6.92
C GLN A 11 -5.89 5.11 7.62
N ARG A 12 -5.16 5.39 8.71
CA ARG A 12 -5.21 6.67 9.42
C ARG A 12 -4.89 7.84 8.50
N THR A 13 -3.77 7.76 7.79
CA THR A 13 -3.31 8.84 6.90
C THR A 13 -4.25 9.03 5.70
N LYS A 14 -4.80 7.93 5.16
CA LYS A 14 -5.84 7.99 4.12
C LYS A 14 -7.09 8.72 4.59
N GLN A 15 -7.54 8.46 5.81
CA GLN A 15 -8.68 9.13 6.44
C GLN A 15 -8.34 10.54 6.96
N LYS A 16 -7.10 11.02 6.74
CA LYS A 16 -6.58 12.32 7.20
C LYS A 16 -6.67 12.52 8.72
N MET A 17 -6.69 11.42 9.48
CA MET A 17 -6.70 11.47 10.93
C MET A 17 -5.28 11.75 11.46
N THR A 18 -5.18 12.62 12.46
CA THR A 18 -3.99 12.83 13.27
C THR A 18 -3.72 11.63 14.17
N LEU A 19 -2.50 11.52 14.69
CA LEU A 19 -2.20 10.52 15.73
C LEU A 19 -3.09 10.74 16.97
N GLY A 20 -3.43 11.99 17.29
CA GLY A 20 -4.31 12.35 18.42
C GLY A 20 -5.67 11.70 18.29
N GLU A 21 -6.37 11.99 17.20
CA GLU A 21 -7.73 11.50 16.93
C GLU A 21 -7.80 9.97 16.93
N LEU A 22 -6.80 9.28 16.37
CA LEU A 22 -6.79 7.81 16.40
C LEU A 22 -6.42 7.25 17.78
N SER A 23 -5.50 7.89 18.51
CA SER A 23 -5.02 7.39 19.81
C SER A 23 -5.97 7.67 20.98
N GLU A 24 -6.84 8.68 20.84
CA GLU A 24 -7.69 9.20 21.92
C GLU A 24 -8.52 8.09 22.59
N GLY A 25 -8.41 8.01 23.93
CA GLY A 25 -9.10 6.99 24.73
C GLY A 25 -8.63 5.54 24.52
N ILE A 26 -7.58 5.30 23.73
CA ILE A 26 -7.02 3.96 23.49
C ILE A 26 -5.59 3.86 24.01
N VAL A 27 -4.69 4.71 23.50
CA VAL A 27 -3.24 4.67 23.77
C VAL A 27 -2.63 6.06 23.71
N SER A 28 -1.38 6.23 24.15
CA SER A 28 -0.66 7.49 23.97
C SER A 28 -0.20 7.69 22.52
N LEU A 29 -0.04 8.96 22.09
CA LEU A 29 0.55 9.34 20.80
C LEU A 29 1.88 8.62 20.51
N SER A 30 2.75 8.57 21.52
CA SER A 30 4.07 7.94 21.43
C SER A 30 3.95 6.43 21.22
N TYR A 31 3.02 5.78 21.91
CA TYR A 31 2.79 4.34 21.75
C TYR A 31 2.17 4.02 20.39
N LEU A 32 1.16 4.78 19.92
CA LEU A 32 0.60 4.63 18.56
C LEU A 32 1.68 4.83 17.49
N SER A 33 2.55 5.83 17.64
CA SER A 33 3.68 6.04 16.71
C SER A 33 4.65 4.86 16.70
N LYS A 34 4.93 4.23 17.86
CA LYS A 34 5.74 3.01 17.91
C LYS A 34 5.06 1.85 17.21
N ILE A 35 3.74 1.67 17.40
CA ILE A 35 2.95 0.65 16.70
C ILE A 35 3.04 0.87 15.18
N GLU A 36 2.70 2.08 14.71
CA GLU A 36 2.66 2.44 13.29
C GLU A 36 4.01 2.27 12.56
N ASN A 37 5.11 2.35 13.30
CA ASN A 37 6.47 2.17 12.77
C ASN A 37 7.09 0.81 13.13
N GLN A 38 6.28 -0.17 13.56
CA GLN A 38 6.69 -1.54 13.92
C GLN A 38 7.80 -1.61 15.00
N LYS A 39 7.82 -0.63 15.91
CA LYS A 39 8.75 -0.60 17.05
C LYS A 39 8.20 -1.26 18.31
N THR A 40 6.91 -1.62 18.31
CA THR A 40 6.25 -2.33 19.41
C THR A 40 5.04 -3.08 18.86
N GLU A 41 4.72 -4.23 19.45
CA GLU A 41 3.52 -4.99 19.11
C GLU A 41 2.38 -4.61 20.07
N PRO A 42 1.23 -4.15 19.55
CA PRO A 42 0.05 -3.92 20.36
C PRO A 42 -0.63 -5.26 20.70
N ASN A 43 -1.34 -5.31 21.83
CA ASN A 43 -2.23 -6.43 22.11
C ASN A 43 -3.51 -6.39 21.25
N GLU A 44 -4.24 -7.50 21.21
CA GLU A 44 -5.44 -7.65 20.38
C GLU A 44 -6.53 -6.63 20.71
N GLU A 45 -6.68 -6.23 21.98
CA GLU A 45 -7.68 -5.25 22.37
C GLU A 45 -7.39 -3.87 21.77
N ILE A 46 -6.13 -3.44 21.78
CA ILE A 46 -5.69 -2.18 21.18
C ILE A 46 -5.88 -2.23 19.66
N ILE A 47 -5.50 -3.33 19.01
CA ILE A 47 -5.71 -3.51 17.56
C ILE A 47 -7.20 -3.37 17.24
N ARG A 48 -8.06 -4.07 17.96
CA ARG A 48 -9.51 -4.02 17.76
C ARG A 48 -10.06 -2.60 17.89
N LYS A 49 -9.71 -1.88 18.97
CA LYS A 49 -10.17 -0.50 19.21
C LYS A 49 -9.69 0.47 18.12
N LEU A 50 -8.44 0.32 17.64
CA LEU A 50 -7.91 1.14 16.56
C LEU A 50 -8.60 0.84 15.22
N CYS A 51 -8.80 -0.43 14.89
CA CYS A 51 -9.53 -0.83 13.68
C CYS A 51 -10.99 -0.38 13.70
N GLU A 52 -11.66 -0.48 14.85
CA GLU A 52 -13.03 0.01 15.05
C GLU A 52 -13.12 1.53 14.80
N ARG A 53 -12.18 2.31 15.35
CA ARG A 53 -12.07 3.76 15.09
C ARG A 53 -11.91 4.06 13.60
N LEU A 54 -11.12 3.25 12.91
CA LEU A 54 -10.87 3.36 11.47
C LEU A 54 -12.02 2.78 10.62
N SER A 55 -13.10 2.28 11.23
CA SER A 55 -14.21 1.60 10.56
C SER A 55 -13.77 0.42 9.68
N ILE A 56 -12.76 -0.33 10.16
CA ILE A 56 -12.20 -1.50 9.48
C ILE A 56 -12.73 -2.78 10.11
N THR A 57 -13.37 -3.61 9.30
CA THR A 57 -13.76 -4.97 9.64
C THR A 57 -12.63 -5.95 9.36
N VAL A 58 -12.44 -6.93 10.24
CA VAL A 58 -11.50 -8.04 10.03
C VAL A 58 -12.31 -9.27 9.66
N ASP A 59 -12.46 -9.51 8.35
CA ASP A 59 -13.17 -10.66 7.78
C ASP A 59 -12.27 -11.36 6.75
N ARG A 60 -11.95 -12.63 7.03
CA ARG A 60 -11.09 -13.45 6.17
C ARG A 60 -11.68 -13.66 4.78
N SER A 61 -13.01 -13.79 4.67
CA SER A 61 -13.67 -13.99 3.37
C SER A 61 -13.51 -12.76 2.48
N GLN A 62 -13.49 -11.56 3.07
CA GLN A 62 -13.23 -10.31 2.35
C GLN A 62 -11.77 -10.21 1.91
N ASP A 63 -10.80 -10.60 2.77
CA ASP A 63 -9.38 -10.63 2.39
C ASP A 63 -9.12 -11.57 1.20
N GLU A 64 -9.73 -12.76 1.22
CA GLU A 64 -9.64 -13.74 0.11
C GLU A 64 -10.24 -13.16 -1.19
N LYS A 65 -11.43 -12.54 -1.11
CA LYS A 65 -12.04 -11.86 -2.26
C LYS A 65 -11.15 -10.75 -2.82
N ILE A 66 -10.59 -9.90 -1.95
CA ILE A 66 -9.66 -8.83 -2.34
C ILE A 66 -8.44 -9.42 -3.04
N GLY A 67 -7.91 -10.53 -2.53
CA GLY A 67 -6.78 -11.24 -3.12
C GLY A 67 -7.05 -11.69 -4.56
N GLU A 68 -8.21 -12.29 -4.83
CA GLU A 68 -8.58 -12.72 -6.18
C GLU A 68 -8.77 -11.53 -7.14
N LEU A 69 -9.44 -10.47 -6.70
CA LEU A 69 -9.57 -9.25 -7.50
C LEU A 69 -8.21 -8.61 -7.79
N CYS A 70 -7.30 -8.59 -6.81
CA CYS A 70 -5.94 -8.08 -7.02
C CYS A 70 -5.20 -8.88 -8.08
N LYS A 71 -5.25 -10.23 -8.03
CA LYS A 71 -4.63 -11.09 -9.04
C LYS A 71 -5.17 -10.78 -10.44
N GLN A 72 -6.50 -10.69 -10.57
CA GLN A 72 -7.15 -10.33 -11.82
C GLN A 72 -6.68 -8.96 -12.32
N TRP A 73 -6.67 -7.96 -11.44
CA TRP A 73 -6.28 -6.60 -11.80
C TRP A 73 -4.81 -6.51 -12.21
N TYR A 74 -3.90 -7.21 -11.52
CA TYR A 74 -2.49 -7.19 -11.87
C TYR A 74 -2.24 -7.79 -13.26
N ALA A 75 -2.93 -8.87 -13.63
CA ALA A 75 -2.87 -9.42 -14.98
C ALA A 75 -3.33 -8.38 -16.03
N MET A 76 -4.42 -7.65 -15.76
CA MET A 76 -4.89 -6.57 -16.64
C MET A 76 -3.88 -5.44 -16.82
N LEU A 77 -3.02 -5.19 -15.83
CA LEU A 77 -1.96 -4.16 -15.93
C LEU A 77 -0.79 -4.60 -16.82
N ASP A 78 -0.57 -5.90 -17.01
CA ASP A 78 0.49 -6.45 -17.87
C ASP A 78 0.01 -6.68 -19.31
N GLU A 79 -1.29 -6.86 -19.51
CA GLU A 79 -1.91 -7.04 -20.82
C GLU A 79 -2.45 -5.71 -21.40
N THR A 80 -2.61 -5.64 -22.72
CA THR A 80 -3.40 -4.57 -23.39
C THR A 80 -4.90 -4.74 -23.13
N SER A 81 -5.29 -4.67 -21.85
CA SER A 81 -6.68 -4.76 -21.40
C SER A 81 -7.43 -3.43 -21.61
N ASN A 82 -8.75 -3.50 -21.79
CA ASN A 82 -9.60 -2.30 -21.89
C ASN A 82 -9.53 -1.49 -20.56
N GLN A 83 -9.26 -0.19 -20.70
CA GLN A 83 -9.17 0.76 -19.59
C GLN A 83 -10.42 0.78 -18.70
N GLU A 84 -11.61 0.63 -19.27
CA GLU A 84 -12.87 0.64 -18.50
C GLU A 84 -12.97 -0.55 -17.54
N SER A 85 -12.61 -1.75 -18.00
CA SER A 85 -12.62 -2.94 -17.16
C SER A 85 -11.60 -2.83 -16.03
N MET A 86 -10.41 -2.31 -16.33
CA MET A 86 -9.35 -2.07 -15.35
C MET A 86 -9.77 -1.06 -14.28
N GLU A 87 -10.46 0.01 -14.67
CA GLU A 87 -11.03 1.02 -13.77
C GLU A 87 -12.09 0.41 -12.84
N ALA A 88 -12.97 -0.43 -13.38
CA ALA A 88 -14.04 -1.06 -12.61
C ALA A 88 -13.48 -1.97 -11.51
N VAL A 89 -12.51 -2.83 -11.85
CA VAL A 89 -11.87 -3.72 -10.86
C VAL A 89 -11.07 -2.92 -9.83
N TYR A 90 -10.34 -1.87 -10.26
CA TYR A 90 -9.65 -0.95 -9.36
C TYR A 90 -10.60 -0.35 -8.31
N LYS A 91 -11.77 0.15 -8.75
CA LYS A 91 -12.78 0.74 -7.86
C LYS A 91 -13.37 -0.29 -6.90
N GLU A 92 -13.64 -1.51 -7.36
CA GLU A 92 -14.15 -2.58 -6.49
C GLU A 92 -13.14 -2.94 -5.40
N ILE A 93 -11.87 -3.17 -5.77
CA ILE A 93 -10.80 -3.42 -4.79
C ILE A 93 -10.72 -2.25 -3.81
N GLN A 94 -10.73 -1.01 -4.31
CA GLN A 94 -10.65 0.18 -3.47
C GLN A 94 -11.77 0.24 -2.43
N GLN A 95 -13.02 -0.04 -2.82
CA GLN A 95 -14.15 -0.04 -1.90
C GLN A 95 -14.03 -1.11 -0.82
N LEU A 96 -13.50 -2.28 -1.16
CA LEU A 96 -13.33 -3.38 -0.22
C LEU A 96 -12.20 -3.11 0.79
N VAL A 97 -11.03 -2.66 0.32
CA VAL A 97 -9.87 -2.38 1.21
C VAL A 97 -10.08 -1.17 2.13
N ASP A 98 -11.06 -0.33 1.82
CA ASP A 98 -11.40 0.85 2.63
C ASP A 98 -12.23 0.50 3.86
N LYS A 99 -12.88 -0.67 3.82
CA LYS A 99 -13.77 -1.14 4.89
C LYS A 99 -13.26 -2.41 5.55
N ASN A 100 -12.35 -3.13 4.89
CA ASN A 100 -11.89 -4.43 5.34
C ASN A 100 -10.37 -4.45 5.49
N TYR A 101 -9.93 -5.14 6.54
CA TYR A 101 -8.54 -5.52 6.68
C TYR A 101 -8.15 -6.39 5.50
N SER A 102 -6.97 -6.11 4.91
CA SER A 102 -6.44 -6.97 3.87
C SER A 102 -4.92 -7.03 3.88
N ASN A 103 -4.41 -8.25 3.74
CA ASN A 103 -2.99 -8.51 3.55
C ASN A 103 -2.46 -8.07 2.19
N HIS A 104 -3.36 -7.79 1.24
CA HIS A 104 -3.05 -7.37 -0.12
C HIS A 104 -2.92 -5.84 -0.26
N LEU A 105 -3.24 -5.06 0.78
CA LEU A 105 -3.28 -3.60 0.73
C LEU A 105 -1.97 -2.97 0.21
N ILE A 106 -0.81 -3.37 0.72
CA ILE A 106 0.48 -2.81 0.30
C ILE A 106 0.71 -3.03 -1.19
N MET A 107 0.55 -4.28 -1.64
CA MET A 107 0.76 -4.63 -3.04
C MET A 107 -0.21 -3.88 -3.95
N PHE A 108 -1.46 -3.74 -3.53
CA PHE A 108 -2.46 -2.97 -4.26
C PHE A 108 -2.05 -1.49 -4.38
N GLU A 109 -1.64 -0.86 -3.27
CA GLU A 109 -1.17 0.54 -3.29
C GLU A 109 0.09 0.73 -4.16
N ILE A 110 1.01 -0.23 -4.17
CA ILE A 110 2.20 -0.19 -5.03
C ILE A 110 1.81 -0.28 -6.52
N HIS A 111 0.91 -1.21 -6.87
CA HIS A 111 0.47 -1.41 -8.25
C HIS A 111 -0.30 -0.22 -8.84
N LYS A 112 -0.90 0.63 -7.98
CA LYS A 112 -1.47 1.92 -8.43
C LYS A 112 -0.46 2.81 -9.13
N ILE A 113 0.83 2.75 -8.79
CA ILE A 113 1.87 3.49 -9.51
C ILE A 113 1.87 3.11 -10.99
N LYS A 114 1.93 1.79 -11.28
CA LYS A 114 1.91 1.27 -12.65
C LYS A 114 0.61 1.62 -13.37
N TYR A 115 -0.52 1.42 -12.70
CA TYR A 115 -1.83 1.81 -13.22
C TYR A 115 -1.91 3.29 -13.61
N PHE A 116 -1.50 4.21 -12.74
CA PHE A 116 -1.49 5.64 -13.07
C PHE A 116 -0.54 5.99 -14.22
N LEU A 117 0.58 5.28 -14.34
CA LEU A 117 1.49 5.43 -15.49
C LEU A 117 0.85 4.97 -16.80
N LEU A 118 0.09 3.87 -16.80
CA LEU A 118 -0.67 3.42 -17.97
C LEU A 118 -1.71 4.46 -18.41
N LEU A 119 -2.35 5.12 -17.46
CA LEU A 119 -3.27 6.23 -17.70
C LEU A 119 -2.59 7.56 -18.05
N GLN A 120 -1.26 7.59 -18.19
CA GLN A 120 -0.46 8.80 -18.40
C GLN A 120 -0.61 9.87 -17.28
N ARG A 121 -1.12 9.48 -16.11
CA ARG A 121 -1.31 10.32 -14.91
C ARG A 121 -0.07 10.32 -14.03
N LYS A 122 1.01 10.89 -14.55
CA LYS A 122 2.32 10.98 -13.87
C LYS A 122 2.22 11.73 -12.53
N ASP A 123 1.32 12.70 -12.43
CA ASP A 123 1.01 13.43 -11.20
C ASP A 123 0.55 12.49 -10.07
N LEU A 124 -0.40 11.60 -10.37
CA LEU A 124 -0.94 10.63 -9.40
C LEU A 124 0.11 9.56 -9.04
N ALA A 125 0.88 9.10 -10.04
CA ALA A 125 1.99 8.18 -9.80
C ALA A 125 3.03 8.79 -8.84
N SER A 126 3.40 10.07 -9.05
CA SER A 126 4.33 10.80 -8.19
C SER A 126 3.81 10.93 -6.75
N GLN A 127 2.55 11.32 -6.59
CA GLN A 127 1.91 11.41 -5.27
C GLN A 127 1.92 10.06 -4.55
N LYS A 128 1.60 8.97 -5.26
CA LYS A 128 1.63 7.62 -4.70
C LYS A 128 3.03 7.20 -4.28
N ILE A 129 4.05 7.48 -5.10
CA ILE A 129 5.46 7.21 -4.75
C ILE A 129 5.86 7.97 -3.48
N GLN A 130 5.51 9.24 -3.37
CA GLN A 130 5.82 10.05 -2.19
C GLN A 130 5.14 9.49 -0.92
N GLN A 131 3.86 9.13 -1.01
CA GLN A 131 3.12 8.52 0.10
C GLN A 131 3.79 7.21 0.57
N LEU A 132 4.16 6.34 -0.36
CA LEU A 132 4.75 5.03 -0.03
C LEU A 132 6.21 5.13 0.42
N LYS A 133 6.94 6.16 0.01
CA LYS A 133 8.33 6.39 0.43
C LYS A 133 8.47 6.48 1.96
N GLU A 134 7.49 7.06 2.64
CA GLU A 134 7.48 7.25 4.10
C GLU A 134 7.29 5.95 4.90
N ILE A 135 6.90 4.87 4.22
CA ILE A 135 6.60 3.58 4.84
C ILE A 135 7.31 2.40 4.16
N ILE A 136 8.16 2.63 3.17
CA ILE A 136 8.84 1.56 2.41
C ILE A 136 9.67 0.63 3.30
N ASN A 137 10.26 1.15 4.38
CA ASN A 137 11.02 0.36 5.35
C ASN A 137 10.16 -0.67 6.10
N THR A 138 8.84 -0.52 6.03
CA THR A 138 7.88 -1.44 6.63
C THR A 138 7.43 -2.56 5.70
N PHE A 139 7.78 -2.49 4.42
CA PHE A 139 7.36 -3.50 3.44
C PHE A 139 8.22 -4.76 3.56
N ASN A 140 7.62 -5.90 3.25
CA ASN A 140 8.35 -7.14 3.03
C ASN A 140 9.27 -7.03 1.79
N ILE A 141 10.12 -8.03 1.57
CA ILE A 141 11.09 -8.07 0.47
C ILE A 141 10.41 -7.88 -0.89
N GLU A 142 9.33 -8.62 -1.13
CA GLU A 142 8.52 -8.52 -2.36
C GLU A 142 7.94 -7.12 -2.57
N GLY A 143 7.32 -6.51 -1.55
CA GLY A 143 6.78 -5.16 -1.64
C GLY A 143 7.87 -4.12 -1.90
N GLN A 144 9.04 -4.26 -1.27
CA GLN A 144 10.18 -3.39 -1.58
C GLN A 144 10.63 -3.55 -3.03
N TYR A 145 10.73 -4.78 -3.54
CA TYR A 145 11.08 -5.06 -4.93
C TYR A 145 10.13 -4.34 -5.91
N TYR A 146 8.82 -4.51 -5.77
CA TYR A 146 7.85 -3.89 -6.67
C TYR A 146 7.82 -2.36 -6.54
N TRP A 147 7.97 -1.82 -5.33
CA TRP A 147 8.07 -0.37 -5.15
C TRP A 147 9.28 0.20 -5.91
N TYR A 148 10.46 -0.43 -5.78
CA TYR A 148 11.66 0.00 -6.50
C TYR A 148 11.51 -0.15 -8.00
N LYS A 149 10.95 -1.27 -8.46
CA LYS A 149 10.65 -1.51 -9.89
C LYS A 149 9.78 -0.41 -10.45
N PHE A 150 8.63 -0.13 -9.86
CA PHE A 150 7.68 0.86 -10.40
C PHE A 150 8.16 2.31 -10.23
N ASN A 151 8.90 2.62 -9.17
CA ASN A 151 9.56 3.92 -9.05
C ASN A 151 10.66 4.10 -10.13
N GLY A 152 11.39 3.04 -10.46
CA GLY A 152 12.32 3.01 -11.58
C GLY A 152 11.64 3.30 -12.92
N ILE A 153 10.47 2.68 -13.16
CA ILE A 153 9.67 2.94 -14.37
C ILE A 153 9.18 4.39 -14.40
N TYR A 154 8.61 4.90 -13.31
CA TYR A 154 8.20 6.29 -13.21
C TYR A 154 9.36 7.24 -13.54
N SER A 155 10.53 6.99 -12.93
CA SER A 155 11.75 7.78 -13.14
C SER A 155 12.20 7.79 -14.60
N PHE A 156 12.11 6.64 -15.28
CA PHE A 156 12.39 6.53 -16.72
C PHE A 156 11.41 7.36 -17.55
N VAL A 157 10.11 7.25 -17.25
CA VAL A 157 9.02 7.97 -17.93
C VAL A 157 9.13 9.49 -17.79
N VAL A 158 9.70 9.99 -16.68
CA VAL A 158 10.01 11.42 -16.48
C VAL A 158 11.43 11.81 -16.90
N LYS A 159 12.14 10.92 -17.60
CA LYS A 159 13.51 11.12 -18.12
C LYS A 159 14.58 11.37 -17.04
N ASN A 160 14.31 10.97 -15.81
CA ASN A 160 15.31 10.94 -14.74
C ASN A 160 16.05 9.59 -14.77
N TYR A 161 16.88 9.39 -15.79
CA TYR A 161 17.53 8.10 -16.05
C TYR A 161 18.51 7.69 -14.94
N TYR A 162 19.20 8.64 -14.32
CA TYR A 162 20.08 8.36 -13.18
C TYR A 162 19.28 7.76 -12.01
N HIS A 163 18.16 8.40 -11.65
CA HIS A 163 17.31 7.89 -10.59
C HIS A 163 16.68 6.54 -10.97
N SER A 164 16.26 6.39 -12.23
CA SER A 164 15.72 5.13 -12.74
C SER A 164 16.69 3.96 -12.57
N MET A 165 17.94 4.12 -13.00
CA MET A 165 18.98 3.10 -12.85
C MET A 165 19.25 2.77 -11.37
N TYR A 166 19.29 3.80 -10.52
CA TYR A 166 19.45 3.61 -9.08
C TYR A 166 18.31 2.76 -8.49
N GLN A 167 17.05 3.04 -8.86
CA GLN A 167 15.91 2.27 -8.35
C GLN A 167 15.92 0.82 -8.86
N TYR A 168 16.24 0.58 -10.13
CA TYR A 168 16.34 -0.78 -10.66
C TYR A 168 17.41 -1.61 -9.97
N LYS A 169 18.59 -1.03 -9.68
CA LYS A 169 19.63 -1.70 -8.90
C LYS A 169 19.13 -2.11 -7.51
N ARG A 170 18.33 -1.25 -6.85
CA ARG A 170 17.71 -1.60 -5.55
C ARG A 170 16.67 -2.71 -5.68
N ALA A 171 15.90 -2.74 -6.78
CA ALA A 171 14.96 -3.82 -7.04
C ALA A 171 15.71 -5.16 -7.20
N GLU A 172 16.77 -5.21 -8.01
CA GLU A 172 17.58 -6.42 -8.20
C GLU A 172 18.15 -6.97 -6.89
N LEU A 173 18.66 -6.09 -6.03
CA LEU A 173 19.16 -6.46 -4.70
C LEU A 173 18.09 -7.09 -3.80
N ARG A 174 16.80 -6.89 -4.06
CA ARG A 174 15.71 -7.56 -3.32
C ARG A 174 15.32 -8.88 -3.94
N LYS A 175 15.34 -8.97 -5.27
CA LYS A 175 15.09 -10.22 -6.00
C LYS A 175 16.14 -11.30 -5.70
N ALA A 176 17.36 -10.91 -5.36
CA ALA A 176 18.44 -11.85 -5.04
C ALA A 176 18.40 -12.43 -3.60
N ILE A 177 17.41 -12.05 -2.78
CA ILE A 177 17.27 -12.50 -1.38
C ILE A 177 16.17 -13.58 -1.24
N ASP A 178 15.33 -13.75 -2.26
CA ASP A 178 14.34 -14.83 -2.38
C ASP A 178 14.96 -16.07 -3.07
#